data_AF-F5VFX2-F1
#
_entry.id   AF-F5VFX2-F1
#
_cell.length_a   1.000
_cell.length_b   1.000
_cell.length_c   1.000
_cell.angle_alpha   90.00
_cell.angle_beta   90.00
_cell.angle_gamma   90.00
#
_symmetry.space_group_name_H-M   'P 1'
#
loop_
_entity.id
_entity.type
_entity.pdbx_description
1 polymer ?
#
loop_
_entity_poly.entity_id
_entity_poly.type
_entity_poly.pdbx_seq_one_letter_code
_entity_poly.pdbx_strand_id
1 'polypeptide(L)'
;MSDKIKSYVSKENVYDLLARQDYLVTQSNDLAKAFGNLTLLEHRLLDYCFSFVQKDDTKDTKYETKVLDIIKHFGLTSSGKTYKTVFKTFQSLMRKTALCILVQEDDGSRSILMTSLFQSIKFNEKSKIVFQFNSDVAPYIFQLKSRFYSFRLSELSKIKSKYTLTMLKLWNANVHGKWRNYNDPRSLPPSVTIKGTMEEWQTWFLGVDGEGNAKKWTASRFRQKVLTVALEEIKSIYKDVSVSITSIKNGRKVVGYEVGIIFTDTGL
;
A
#
# COMPACT_ATOMS: atom_id res chain seq x y z
N MET A 1 -40.87 -2.89 -23.27
CA MET A 1 -39.94 -2.68 -22.13
C MET A 1 -40.28 -1.30 -21.56
N SER A 2 -40.78 -1.24 -20.33
CA SER A 2 -41.44 -0.07 -19.73
C SER A 2 -40.58 1.19 -19.73
N ASP A 3 -41.17 2.34 -20.09
CA ASP A 3 -40.56 3.68 -20.09
C ASP A 3 -40.02 4.13 -18.72
N LYS A 4 -40.34 3.39 -17.64
CA LYS A 4 -39.71 3.56 -16.32
C LYS A 4 -38.25 3.11 -16.25
N ILE A 5 -37.77 2.27 -17.17
CA ILE A 5 -36.35 1.88 -17.21
C ILE A 5 -35.50 2.98 -17.89
N LYS A 6 -36.07 3.71 -18.86
CA LYS A 6 -35.37 4.82 -19.51
C LYS A 6 -35.17 6.03 -18.58
N SER A 7 -36.04 6.24 -17.59
CA SER A 7 -35.94 7.38 -16.66
C SER A 7 -34.87 7.23 -15.57
N TYR A 8 -34.26 6.05 -15.41
CA TYR A 8 -33.10 5.87 -14.52
C TYR A 8 -31.75 6.06 -15.24
N VAL A 9 -31.75 6.10 -16.58
CA VAL A 9 -30.52 6.19 -17.39
C VAL A 9 -30.14 7.64 -17.73
N SER A 10 -30.99 8.62 -17.41
CA SER A 10 -30.70 10.04 -17.67
C SER A 10 -30.49 10.83 -16.37
N LYS A 11 -29.24 10.86 -15.86
CA LYS A 11 -28.52 12.06 -15.39
C LYS A 11 -27.21 11.82 -14.63
N GLU A 12 -26.77 10.58 -14.44
CA GLU A 12 -25.42 10.29 -13.97
C GLU A 12 -24.83 9.12 -14.76
N ASN A 13 -23.78 9.39 -15.55
CA ASN A 13 -23.03 8.35 -16.23
C ASN A 13 -22.34 7.48 -15.17
N VAL A 14 -22.28 6.15 -15.35
CA VAL A 14 -21.52 5.26 -14.46
C VAL A 14 -20.06 5.74 -14.30
N TYR A 15 -19.51 6.34 -15.37
CA TYR A 15 -18.20 6.98 -15.36
C TYR A 15 -18.16 8.25 -14.51
N ASP A 16 -19.23 9.06 -14.46
CA ASP A 16 -19.29 10.25 -13.61
C ASP A 16 -19.44 9.88 -12.13
N LEU A 17 -20.19 8.81 -11.84
CA LEU A 17 -20.32 8.25 -10.49
C LEU A 17 -18.99 7.71 -9.97
N LEU A 18 -18.23 7.00 -10.83
CA LEU A 18 -16.93 6.44 -10.48
C LEU A 18 -15.79 7.45 -10.56
N ALA A 19 -15.90 8.52 -11.36
CA ALA A 19 -14.95 9.63 -11.34
C ALA A 19 -15.14 10.54 -10.11
N ARG A 20 -16.35 10.57 -9.53
CA ARG A 20 -16.64 11.23 -8.25
C ARG A 20 -16.20 10.40 -7.04
N GLN A 21 -15.90 9.13 -7.23
CA GLN A 21 -15.43 8.24 -6.18
C GLN A 21 -13.94 7.94 -6.38
N ASP A 22 -13.12 8.09 -5.34
CA ASP A 22 -11.67 7.84 -5.38
C ASP A 22 -11.30 6.33 -5.53
N TYR A 23 -12.19 5.49 -6.07
CA TYR A 23 -11.98 4.05 -6.27
C TYR A 23 -11.09 3.69 -7.45
N LEU A 24 -10.99 4.59 -8.43
CA LEU A 24 -10.34 4.27 -9.69
C LEU A 24 -8.83 4.26 -9.50
N VAL A 25 -8.26 3.07 -9.57
CA VAL A 25 -6.81 2.91 -9.67
C VAL A 25 -6.41 3.25 -11.10
N THR A 26 -5.92 4.48 -11.30
CA THR A 26 -5.50 4.97 -12.62
C THR A 26 -3.98 4.86 -12.81
N GLN A 27 -3.23 4.84 -11.71
CA GLN A 27 -1.78 4.70 -11.68
C GLN A 27 -1.28 3.83 -10.52
N SER A 28 -0.01 3.45 -10.54
CA SER A 28 0.65 2.68 -9.46
C SER A 28 0.47 3.29 -8.06
N ASN A 29 0.37 4.62 -7.99
CA ASN A 29 0.19 5.35 -6.72
C ASN A 29 -1.20 5.12 -6.13
N ASP A 30 -2.21 4.87 -6.97
CA ASP A 30 -3.58 4.62 -6.51
C ASP A 30 -3.73 3.19 -5.97
N LEU A 31 -2.98 2.24 -6.54
CA LEU A 31 -2.93 0.87 -6.00
C LEU A 31 -2.34 0.83 -4.59
N ALA A 32 -1.30 1.63 -4.35
CA ALA A 32 -0.66 1.72 -3.05
C ALA A 32 -1.56 2.43 -2.01
N LYS A 33 -2.34 3.44 -2.43
CA LYS A 33 -3.39 4.07 -1.60
C LYS A 33 -4.50 3.08 -1.23
N ALA A 34 -4.88 2.18 -2.14
CA ALA A 34 -5.90 1.16 -1.90
C ALA A 34 -5.58 0.26 -0.69
N PHE A 35 -4.31 0.17 -0.28
CA PHE A 35 -3.88 -0.64 0.84
C PHE A 35 -3.91 0.07 2.21
N GLY A 36 -4.34 1.33 2.31
CA GLY A 36 -4.43 2.04 3.60
C GLY A 36 -5.36 1.37 4.64
N ASN A 37 -6.35 0.60 4.15
CA ASN A 37 -7.29 -0.17 4.95
C ASN A 37 -6.70 -1.45 5.57
N LEU A 38 -5.48 -1.82 5.18
CA LEU A 38 -4.83 -3.00 5.71
C LEU A 38 -4.38 -2.76 7.16
N THR A 39 -4.46 -3.83 7.94
CA THR A 39 -3.84 -3.95 9.26
C THR A 39 -2.33 -4.15 9.10
N LEU A 40 -1.59 -4.06 10.21
CA LEU A 40 -0.15 -4.33 10.20
C LEU A 40 0.17 -5.71 9.63
N LEU A 41 -0.54 -6.75 10.08
CA LEU A 41 -0.26 -8.13 9.65
C LEU A 41 -0.63 -8.34 8.18
N GLU A 42 -1.72 -7.72 7.71
CA GLU A 42 -2.09 -7.74 6.29
C GLU A 42 -1.04 -7.03 5.43
N HIS A 43 -0.52 -5.87 5.87
CA HIS A 43 0.59 -5.20 5.18
C HIS A 43 1.83 -6.09 5.12
N ARG A 44 2.27 -6.63 6.27
CA ARG A 44 3.46 -7.51 6.30
C ARG A 44 3.30 -8.73 5.40
N LEU A 45 2.10 -9.33 5.38
CA LEU A 45 1.82 -10.49 4.55
C LEU A 45 1.79 -10.13 3.05
N LEU A 46 1.23 -8.96 2.71
CA LEU A 46 1.28 -8.43 1.36
C LEU A 46 2.72 -8.15 0.92
N ASP A 47 3.53 -7.56 1.80
CA ASP A 47 4.95 -7.28 1.54
C ASP A 47 5.75 -8.57 1.35
N TYR A 48 5.43 -9.61 2.13
CA TYR A 48 5.94 -10.97 1.95
C TYR A 48 5.57 -11.54 0.58
N CYS A 49 4.33 -11.38 0.11
CA CYS A 49 3.96 -11.81 -1.25
C CYS A 49 4.73 -11.05 -2.34
N PHE A 50 4.86 -9.73 -2.21
CA PHE A 50 5.61 -8.92 -3.17
C PHE A 50 7.11 -9.20 -3.18
N SER A 51 7.68 -9.87 -2.16
CA SER A 51 9.09 -10.24 -2.18
C SER A 51 9.40 -11.40 -3.14
N PHE A 52 8.39 -12.15 -3.57
CA PHE A 52 8.58 -13.24 -4.53
C PHE A 52 8.68 -12.73 -5.98
N VAL A 53 8.09 -11.57 -6.26
CA VAL A 53 8.05 -10.98 -7.61
C VAL A 53 9.48 -10.65 -8.08
N GLN A 54 9.88 -11.26 -9.19
CA GLN A 54 11.12 -11.05 -9.92
C GLN A 54 10.91 -10.20 -11.18
N LYS A 55 12.02 -9.76 -11.78
CA LYS A 55 12.01 -8.86 -12.94
C LYS A 55 11.57 -9.57 -14.24
N ASP A 56 11.80 -10.87 -14.31
CA ASP A 56 11.55 -11.76 -15.44
C ASP A 56 10.24 -12.56 -15.30
N ASP A 57 9.46 -12.31 -14.24
CA ASP A 57 8.17 -12.95 -14.05
C ASP A 57 7.18 -12.59 -15.17
N THR A 58 6.39 -13.59 -15.54
CA THR A 58 5.26 -13.42 -16.45
C THR A 58 3.98 -13.08 -15.68
N LYS A 59 2.95 -12.59 -16.38
CA LYS A 59 1.63 -12.31 -15.78
C LYS A 59 0.94 -13.53 -15.16
N ASP A 60 1.35 -14.74 -15.57
CA ASP A 60 0.76 -16.01 -15.13
C ASP A 60 1.61 -16.73 -14.08
N THR A 61 2.65 -16.06 -13.56
CA THR A 61 3.58 -16.64 -12.58
C THR A 61 2.86 -16.99 -11.28
N LYS A 62 3.10 -18.22 -10.80
CA LYS A 62 2.61 -18.74 -9.53
C LYS A 62 3.76 -18.82 -8.53
N TYR A 63 3.49 -18.39 -7.31
CA TYR A 63 4.46 -18.38 -6.24
C TYR A 63 4.09 -19.39 -5.18
N GLU A 64 5.09 -19.97 -4.54
CA GLU A 64 4.90 -21.01 -3.53
C GLU A 64 5.62 -20.66 -2.22
N THR A 65 4.96 -20.90 -1.10
CA THR A 65 5.52 -20.76 0.24
C THR A 65 4.86 -21.74 1.20
N LYS A 66 5.28 -21.77 2.47
CA LYS A 66 4.62 -22.50 3.55
C LYS A 66 4.19 -21.53 4.65
N VAL A 67 3.09 -21.85 5.33
CA VAL A 67 2.65 -21.10 6.51
C VAL A 67 3.78 -21.01 7.55
N LEU A 68 4.56 -22.09 7.72
CA LEU A 68 5.68 -22.12 8.65
C LEU A 68 6.78 -21.10 8.30
N ASP A 69 7.02 -20.85 7.01
CA ASP A 69 8.04 -19.89 6.58
C ASP A 69 7.60 -18.46 6.90
N ILE A 70 6.31 -18.16 6.75
CA ILE A 70 5.71 -16.89 7.17
C ILE A 70 5.81 -16.72 8.69
N ILE A 71 5.47 -17.76 9.46
CA ILE A 71 5.54 -17.75 10.94
C ILE A 71 6.97 -17.46 11.40
N LYS A 72 7.95 -18.18 10.83
CA LYS A 72 9.37 -17.99 11.14
C LYS A 72 9.83 -16.59 10.75
N HIS A 73 9.47 -16.14 9.55
CA HIS A 73 9.89 -14.85 9.03
C HIS A 73 9.37 -13.67 9.87
N PHE A 74 8.13 -13.75 10.36
CA PHE A 74 7.55 -12.73 11.25
C PHE A 74 7.90 -12.90 12.72
N GLY A 75 8.71 -13.91 13.08
CA GLY A 75 9.07 -14.20 14.47
C GLY A 75 7.86 -14.56 15.35
N LEU A 76 6.85 -15.20 14.77
CA LEU A 76 5.63 -15.59 15.47
C LEU A 76 5.79 -16.97 16.11
N THR A 77 5.12 -17.20 17.24
CA THR A 77 5.07 -18.52 17.86
C THR A 77 4.30 -19.50 16.97
N SER A 78 4.90 -20.65 16.67
CA SER A 78 4.23 -21.73 15.94
C SER A 78 3.15 -22.36 16.82
N SER A 79 1.88 -22.13 16.48
CA SER A 79 0.72 -22.73 17.18
C SER A 79 -0.48 -22.81 16.24
N GLY A 80 -1.43 -23.71 16.50
CA GLY A 80 -2.66 -23.81 15.69
C GLY A 80 -3.42 -22.48 15.54
N LYS A 81 -3.39 -21.63 16.59
CA LYS A 81 -3.94 -20.27 16.54
C LYS A 81 -3.21 -19.40 15.51
N THR A 82 -1.89 -19.43 15.47
CA THR A 82 -1.09 -18.67 14.50
C THR A 82 -1.36 -19.12 13.06
N TYR A 83 -1.47 -20.42 12.81
CA TYR A 83 -1.83 -20.95 11.47
C TYR A 83 -3.21 -20.44 11.03
N LYS A 84 -4.21 -20.51 11.93
CA LYS A 84 -5.55 -19.97 11.68
C LYS A 84 -5.53 -18.46 11.42
N THR A 85 -4.69 -17.72 12.13
CA THR A 85 -4.51 -16.26 11.93
C THR A 85 -3.93 -15.97 10.55
N VAL A 86 -2.89 -16.69 10.11
CA VAL A 86 -2.30 -16.51 8.76
C VAL A 86 -3.35 -16.76 7.68
N PHE A 87 -4.10 -17.86 7.78
CA PHE A 87 -5.17 -18.17 6.85
C PHE A 87 -6.25 -17.08 6.79
N LYS A 88 -6.75 -16.63 7.95
CA LYS A 88 -7.73 -15.53 8.02
C LYS A 88 -7.19 -14.21 7.48
N THR A 89 -5.89 -13.95 7.66
CA THR A 89 -5.22 -12.76 7.14
C THR A 89 -5.21 -12.80 5.61
N PHE A 90 -4.88 -13.93 4.98
CA PHE A 90 -4.98 -14.08 3.53
C PHE A 90 -6.40 -13.90 3.00
N GLN A 91 -7.41 -14.48 3.66
CA GLN A 91 -8.81 -14.24 3.29
C GLN A 91 -9.19 -12.76 3.35
N SER A 92 -8.76 -12.07 4.41
CA SER A 92 -9.02 -10.65 4.58
C SER A 92 -8.28 -9.81 3.55
N LEU A 93 -7.03 -10.17 3.24
CA LEU A 93 -6.21 -9.54 2.21
C LEU A 93 -6.87 -9.66 0.84
N MET A 94 -7.35 -10.85 0.44
CA MET A 94 -8.08 -11.02 -0.84
C MET A 94 -9.29 -10.09 -0.94
N ARG A 95 -10.09 -9.96 0.13
CA ARG A 95 -11.27 -9.08 0.14
C ARG A 95 -10.90 -7.60 0.08
N LYS A 96 -9.89 -7.18 0.84
CA LYS A 96 -9.47 -5.77 0.95
C LYS A 96 -8.58 -5.30 -0.21
N THR A 97 -8.21 -6.19 -1.10
CA THR A 97 -7.45 -5.89 -2.31
C THR A 97 -8.29 -6.06 -3.57
N ALA A 98 -9.62 -5.91 -3.44
CA ALA A 98 -10.50 -5.65 -4.58
C ALA A 98 -10.17 -4.28 -5.18
N LEU A 99 -10.19 -4.18 -6.50
CA LEU A 99 -9.73 -3.03 -7.27
C LEU A 99 -10.78 -2.69 -8.34
N CYS A 100 -11.01 -1.40 -8.55
CA CYS A 100 -11.70 -0.88 -9.73
C CYS A 100 -10.67 -0.10 -10.55
N ILE A 101 -10.42 -0.54 -11.78
CA ILE A 101 -9.42 0.05 -12.67
C ILE A 101 -10.14 0.66 -13.86
N LEU A 102 -9.83 1.92 -14.19
CA LEU A 102 -10.28 2.53 -15.42
C LEU A 102 -9.36 2.07 -16.55
N VAL A 103 -9.92 1.41 -17.55
CA VAL A 103 -9.19 0.91 -18.72
C VAL A 103 -9.54 1.78 -19.92
N GLN A 104 -8.52 2.16 -20.69
CA GLN A 104 -8.70 2.81 -21.97
C GLN A 104 -8.64 1.74 -23.06
N GLU A 105 -9.70 1.66 -23.85
CA GLU A 105 -9.84 0.67 -24.92
C GLU A 105 -9.20 1.17 -26.22
N ASP A 106 -8.89 0.25 -27.12
CA ASP A 106 -8.24 0.53 -28.41
C ASP A 106 -9.07 1.47 -29.31
N ASP A 107 -10.40 1.43 -29.17
CA ASP A 107 -11.33 2.29 -29.89
C ASP A 107 -11.46 3.70 -29.28
N GLY A 108 -10.69 4.01 -28.23
CA GLY A 108 -10.71 5.27 -27.50
C GLY A 108 -11.83 5.37 -26.46
N SER A 109 -12.69 4.37 -26.35
CA SER A 109 -13.68 4.29 -25.27
C SER A 109 -13.00 3.95 -23.93
N ARG A 110 -13.77 4.05 -22.85
CA ARG A 110 -13.32 3.71 -21.50
C ARG A 110 -14.18 2.60 -20.97
N SER A 111 -13.59 1.70 -20.20
CA SER A 111 -14.30 0.67 -19.45
C SER A 111 -13.82 0.65 -17.99
N ILE A 112 -14.60 -0.01 -17.13
CA ILE A 112 -14.22 -0.23 -15.73
C ILE A 112 -14.01 -1.72 -15.52
N LEU A 113 -12.79 -2.07 -15.16
CA LEU A 113 -12.43 -3.41 -14.76
C LEU A 113 -12.55 -3.54 -13.23
N MET A 114 -13.50 -4.37 -12.78
CA MET A 114 -13.58 -4.79 -11.38
C MET A 114 -12.81 -6.09 -11.20
N THR A 115 -11.76 -6.06 -10.39
CA THR A 115 -10.85 -7.19 -10.21
C THR A 115 -10.30 -7.23 -8.78
N SER A 116 -9.30 -8.08 -8.51
CA SER A 116 -8.59 -8.14 -7.24
C SER A 116 -7.09 -8.28 -7.50
N LEU A 117 -6.28 -7.88 -6.52
CA LEU A 117 -4.84 -8.03 -6.58
C LEU A 117 -4.41 -9.50 -6.75
N PHE A 118 -5.11 -10.42 -6.10
CA PHE A 118 -4.83 -11.86 -6.16
C PHE A 118 -5.88 -12.55 -7.02
N GLN A 119 -5.43 -13.32 -8.02
CA GLN A 119 -6.30 -14.23 -8.75
C GLN A 119 -6.68 -15.43 -7.90
N SER A 120 -5.72 -16.00 -7.18
CA SER A 120 -5.96 -17.12 -6.28
C SER A 120 -4.94 -17.23 -5.17
N ILE A 121 -5.38 -17.77 -4.03
CA ILE A 121 -4.53 -18.18 -2.91
C ILE A 121 -5.02 -19.56 -2.44
N LYS A 122 -4.26 -20.60 -2.75
CA LYS A 122 -4.59 -22.00 -2.45
C LYS A 122 -3.77 -22.50 -1.28
N PHE A 123 -4.45 -23.05 -0.28
CA PHE A 123 -3.83 -23.80 0.82
C PHE A 123 -3.99 -25.30 0.56
N ASN A 124 -2.95 -26.09 0.81
CA ASN A 124 -3.09 -27.54 0.85
C ASN A 124 -3.05 -28.07 2.29
N GLU A 125 -3.30 -29.37 2.45
CA GLU A 125 -3.32 -30.06 3.74
C GLU A 125 -1.96 -30.03 4.46
N LYS A 126 -0.86 -29.84 3.72
CA LYS A 126 0.50 -29.73 4.25
C LYS A 126 0.91 -28.28 4.56
N SER A 127 -0.05 -27.36 4.69
CA SER A 127 0.20 -25.93 4.92
C SER A 127 1.09 -25.24 3.88
N LYS A 128 1.16 -25.80 2.66
CA LYS A 128 1.73 -25.13 1.48
C LYS A 128 0.70 -24.10 0.99
N ILE A 129 1.20 -22.93 0.62
CA ILE A 129 0.44 -21.86 0.00
C ILE A 129 0.96 -21.71 -1.42
N VAL A 130 0.04 -21.71 -2.39
CA VAL A 130 0.31 -21.31 -3.77
C VAL A 130 -0.54 -20.08 -4.04
N PHE A 131 0.08 -18.97 -4.42
CA PHE A 131 -0.64 -17.74 -4.74
C PHE A 131 -0.25 -17.21 -6.11
N GLN A 132 -1.19 -16.51 -6.74
CA GLN A 132 -1.03 -15.89 -8.04
C GLN A 132 -1.63 -14.50 -7.99
N PHE A 133 -0.85 -13.52 -8.40
CA PHE A 133 -1.37 -12.18 -8.65
C PHE A 133 -2.25 -12.18 -9.90
N ASN A 134 -3.25 -11.30 -9.95
CA ASN A 134 -4.12 -11.26 -11.12
C ASN A 134 -3.37 -10.77 -12.36
N SER A 135 -3.51 -11.51 -13.46
CA SER A 135 -2.86 -11.21 -14.74
C SER A 135 -3.30 -9.86 -15.30
N ASP A 136 -4.54 -9.43 -15.05
CA ASP A 136 -5.05 -8.12 -15.45
C ASP A 136 -4.35 -6.96 -14.72
N VAL A 137 -3.80 -7.23 -13.53
CA VAL A 137 -3.12 -6.21 -12.70
C VAL A 137 -1.61 -6.39 -12.64
N ALA A 138 -1.06 -7.40 -13.33
CA ALA A 138 0.37 -7.69 -13.36
C ALA A 138 1.24 -6.49 -13.80
N PRO A 139 0.86 -5.70 -14.84
CA PRO A 139 1.63 -4.50 -15.21
C PRO A 139 1.75 -3.49 -14.06
N TYR A 140 0.66 -3.28 -13.32
CA TYR A 140 0.64 -2.38 -12.16
C TYR A 140 1.45 -2.95 -10.98
N ILE A 141 1.50 -4.27 -10.81
CA ILE A 141 2.31 -4.92 -9.79
C ILE A 141 3.80 -4.69 -10.01
N PHE A 142 4.29 -4.85 -11.24
CA PHE A 142 5.71 -4.61 -11.53
C PHE A 142 6.09 -3.15 -11.28
N GLN A 143 5.24 -2.21 -11.70
CA GLN A 143 5.44 -0.79 -11.43
C GLN A 143 5.39 -0.50 -9.92
N LEU A 144 4.37 -1.01 -9.22
CA LEU A 144 4.22 -0.87 -7.77
C LEU A 144 5.45 -1.43 -7.04
N LYS A 145 5.92 -2.62 -7.43
CA LYS A 145 7.09 -3.29 -6.85
C LYS A 145 8.34 -2.41 -7.00
N SER A 146 8.57 -1.85 -8.18
CA SER A 146 9.71 -0.96 -8.45
C SER A 146 9.66 0.37 -7.68
N ARG A 147 8.47 0.91 -7.42
CA ARG A 147 8.29 2.24 -6.80
C ARG A 147 8.17 2.19 -5.28
N PHE A 148 7.47 1.20 -4.74
CA PHE A 148 7.07 1.18 -3.33
C PHE A 148 7.76 0.08 -2.52
N TYR A 149 8.42 -0.89 -3.14
CA TYR A 149 8.87 -2.12 -2.49
C TYR A 149 10.35 -2.45 -2.76
N SER A 150 11.19 -1.41 -2.82
CA SER A 150 12.63 -1.51 -3.11
C SER A 150 13.47 -1.88 -1.87
N PHE A 151 12.82 -2.08 -0.71
CA PHE A 151 13.45 -2.52 0.53
C PHE A 151 13.52 -4.05 0.64
N ARG A 152 14.49 -4.56 1.42
CA ARG A 152 14.55 -5.97 1.79
C ARG A 152 13.46 -6.29 2.80
N LEU A 153 12.88 -7.48 2.70
CA LEU A 153 11.83 -7.92 3.60
C LEU A 153 12.28 -7.95 5.08
N SER A 154 13.56 -8.21 5.34
CA SER A 154 14.16 -8.14 6.68
C SER A 154 14.23 -6.72 7.27
N GLU A 155 14.14 -5.67 6.45
CA GLU A 155 14.06 -4.29 6.92
C GLU A 155 12.64 -3.98 7.43
N LEU A 156 11.62 -4.55 6.77
CA LEU A 156 10.22 -4.37 7.16
C LEU A 156 9.80 -5.21 8.38
N SER A 157 10.43 -6.36 8.59
CA SER A 157 10.04 -7.27 9.68
C SER A 157 10.20 -6.64 11.08
N LYS A 158 11.08 -5.65 11.21
CA LYS A 158 11.34 -4.91 12.45
C LYS A 158 10.27 -3.85 12.76
N ILE A 159 9.46 -3.46 11.77
CA ILE A 159 8.51 -2.35 11.86
C ILE A 159 7.22 -2.78 12.56
N LYS A 160 6.87 -2.15 13.67
CA LYS A 160 5.73 -2.49 14.54
C LYS A 160 4.47 -1.69 14.23
N SER A 161 4.57 -0.51 13.63
CA SER A 161 3.41 0.29 13.25
C SER A 161 3.05 0.13 11.78
N LYS A 162 1.75 -0.05 11.49
CA LYS A 162 1.28 -0.03 10.10
C LYS A 162 1.55 1.31 9.42
N TYR A 163 1.50 2.40 10.19
CA TYR A 163 1.75 3.76 9.68
C TYR A 163 3.21 3.93 9.28
N THR A 164 4.13 3.29 9.98
CA THR A 164 5.56 3.29 9.61
C THR A 164 5.79 2.51 8.32
N LEU A 165 5.15 1.34 8.14
CA LEU A 165 5.21 0.61 6.87
C LEU A 165 4.69 1.46 5.71
N THR A 166 3.55 2.14 5.88
CA THR A 166 3.01 3.06 4.88
C THR A 166 3.97 4.22 4.60
N MET A 167 4.55 4.83 5.64
CA MET A 167 5.50 5.93 5.49
C MET A 167 6.77 5.49 4.75
N LEU A 168 7.31 4.30 5.03
CA LEU A 168 8.47 3.77 4.30
C LEU A 168 8.19 3.55 2.81
N LYS A 169 6.99 3.08 2.47
CA LYS A 169 6.55 2.93 1.07
C LYS A 169 6.44 4.29 0.37
N LEU A 170 5.82 5.27 1.04
CA LEU A 170 5.74 6.64 0.54
C LEU A 170 7.11 7.28 0.38
N TRP A 171 8.00 7.09 1.36
CA TRP A 171 9.38 7.54 1.30
C TRP A 171 10.08 6.95 0.07
N ASN A 172 10.04 5.63 -0.10
CA ASN A 172 10.64 4.96 -1.25
C ASN A 172 10.11 5.49 -2.60
N ALA A 173 8.81 5.79 -2.69
CA ALA A 173 8.21 6.30 -3.92
C ALA A 173 8.54 7.76 -4.24
N ASN A 174 9.02 8.54 -3.27
CA ASN A 174 9.32 9.96 -3.42
C ASN A 174 10.83 10.27 -3.43
N VAL A 175 11.70 9.26 -3.32
CA VAL A 175 13.15 9.46 -3.45
C VAL A 175 13.61 9.29 -4.89
N HIS A 176 14.65 10.05 -5.24
CA HIS A 176 15.39 9.84 -6.48
C HIS A 176 16.59 8.91 -6.21
N GLY A 177 16.85 8.00 -7.15
CA GLY A 177 17.96 7.07 -7.06
C GLY A 177 17.59 5.73 -6.40
N LYS A 178 18.62 4.96 -6.02
CA LYS A 178 18.42 3.64 -5.41
C LYS A 178 18.04 3.82 -3.95
N TRP A 179 17.03 3.08 -3.50
CA TRP A 179 16.64 3.03 -2.09
C TRP A 179 17.82 2.71 -1.17
N ARG A 180 18.63 1.72 -1.52
CA ARG A 180 19.88 1.39 -0.82
C ARG A 180 20.87 0.73 -1.78
N ASN A 181 22.16 0.92 -1.51
CA ASN A 181 23.21 0.05 -2.02
C ASN A 181 23.46 -1.07 -1.01
N TYR A 182 22.87 -2.24 -1.25
CA TYR A 182 23.00 -3.35 -0.32
C TYR A 182 24.39 -4.01 -0.25
N ASN A 183 25.32 -3.62 -1.12
CA ASN A 183 26.73 -4.03 -1.03
C ASN A 183 27.52 -3.14 -0.07
N ASP A 184 26.95 -2.01 0.36
CA ASP A 184 27.54 -1.11 1.34
C ASP A 184 26.72 -1.15 2.64
N PRO A 185 27.25 -1.74 3.73
CA PRO A 185 26.57 -1.79 5.02
C PRO A 185 26.23 -0.41 5.62
N ARG A 186 26.91 0.66 5.18
CA ARG A 186 26.69 2.04 5.61
C ARG A 186 25.67 2.76 4.74
N SER A 187 25.21 2.16 3.63
CA SER A 187 24.24 2.79 2.75
C SER A 187 22.93 3.08 3.47
N LEU A 188 22.57 4.37 3.51
CA LEU A 188 21.31 4.87 4.03
C LEU A 188 20.35 5.16 2.89
N PRO A 189 19.02 5.13 3.16
CA PRO A 189 18.06 5.63 2.19
C PRO A 189 18.26 7.12 1.90
N PRO A 190 17.92 7.60 0.69
CA PRO A 190 18.02 9.03 0.38
C PRO A 190 17.10 9.87 1.28
N SER A 191 17.54 11.06 1.67
CA SER A 191 16.68 12.05 2.33
C SER A 191 15.49 12.43 1.44
N VAL A 192 14.34 12.75 2.05
CA VAL A 192 13.12 13.12 1.31
C VAL A 192 12.34 14.22 2.02
N THR A 193 11.61 15.02 1.23
CA THR A 193 10.51 15.87 1.71
C THR A 193 9.25 15.51 0.93
N ILE A 194 8.19 15.11 1.64
CA ILE A 194 6.91 14.69 1.06
C ILE A 194 5.85 15.72 1.43
N LYS A 195 5.23 16.35 0.43
CA LYS A 195 4.10 17.26 0.62
C LYS A 195 2.82 16.59 0.14
N GLY A 196 1.73 16.81 0.86
CA GLY A 196 0.43 16.25 0.48
C GLY A 196 -0.73 16.97 1.17
N THR A 197 -1.89 16.92 0.53
CA THR A 197 -3.15 17.38 1.10
C THR A 197 -3.59 16.45 2.24
N MET A 198 -4.46 16.96 3.13
CA MET A 198 -5.00 16.17 4.23
C MET A 198 -5.72 14.91 3.74
N GLU A 199 -6.43 15.03 2.61
CA GLU A 199 -7.13 13.91 1.98
C GLU A 199 -6.17 12.84 1.51
N GLU A 200 -5.13 13.19 0.74
CA GLU A 200 -4.11 12.23 0.32
C GLU A 200 -3.45 11.53 1.51
N TRP A 201 -3.01 12.30 2.51
CA TRP A 201 -2.42 11.74 3.72
C TRP A 201 -3.37 10.78 4.44
N GLN A 202 -4.65 11.11 4.54
CA GLN A 202 -5.63 10.24 5.21
C GLN A 202 -5.95 9.00 4.39
N THR A 203 -6.10 9.12 3.08
CA THR A 203 -6.29 7.97 2.18
C THR A 203 -5.12 7.00 2.27
N TRP A 204 -3.88 7.49 2.26
CA TRP A 204 -2.69 6.63 2.37
C TRP A 204 -2.63 5.83 3.67
N PHE A 205 -2.94 6.45 4.81
CA PHE A 205 -2.67 5.85 6.12
C PHE A 205 -3.89 5.22 6.79
N LEU A 206 -5.09 5.74 6.50
CA LEU A 206 -6.35 5.26 7.05
C LEU A 206 -7.12 4.42 6.04
N GLY A 207 -6.89 4.67 4.74
CA GLY A 207 -7.66 4.11 3.64
C GLY A 207 -9.04 4.74 3.51
N VAL A 208 -9.95 4.02 2.86
CA VAL A 208 -11.28 4.50 2.49
C VAL A 208 -12.39 3.78 3.26
N ASP A 209 -13.58 4.37 3.37
CA ASP A 209 -14.75 3.74 3.98
C ASP A 209 -15.47 2.75 3.03
N GLY A 210 -16.67 2.29 3.39
CA GLY A 210 -17.43 1.31 2.59
C GLY A 210 -18.04 1.91 1.32
N GLU A 211 -18.23 3.23 1.31
CA GLU A 211 -18.57 4.05 0.15
C GLU A 211 -17.33 4.65 -0.49
N GLY A 212 -16.15 4.17 -0.03
CA GLY A 212 -14.76 4.59 -0.12
C GLY A 212 -14.40 6.05 -0.34
N ASN A 213 -15.09 6.89 0.39
CA ASN A 213 -14.52 8.19 0.71
C ASN A 213 -13.28 8.00 1.59
N ALA A 214 -12.29 8.89 1.48
CA ALA A 214 -11.16 8.93 2.38
C ALA A 214 -11.64 8.97 3.84
N LYS A 215 -11.15 8.06 4.70
CA LYS A 215 -11.52 8.06 6.12
C LYS A 215 -11.02 9.35 6.78
N LYS A 216 -11.93 10.07 7.44
CA LYS A 216 -11.62 11.41 7.96
C LYS A 216 -11.28 11.41 9.44
N TRP A 217 -10.07 11.85 9.77
CA TRP A 217 -9.67 12.19 11.15
C TRP A 217 -9.45 13.70 11.29
N THR A 218 -9.56 14.23 12.51
CA THR A 218 -9.15 15.62 12.76
C THR A 218 -7.65 15.76 12.51
N ALA A 219 -7.21 16.93 12.03
CA ALA A 219 -5.81 17.21 11.76
C ALA A 219 -4.91 16.89 12.98
N SER A 220 -5.32 17.32 14.18
CA SER A 220 -4.58 17.05 15.43
C SER A 220 -4.45 15.55 15.70
N ARG A 221 -5.56 14.79 15.62
CA ARG A 221 -5.55 13.33 15.83
C ARG A 221 -4.69 12.63 14.78
N PHE A 222 -4.82 13.00 13.52
CA PHE A 222 -4.04 12.42 12.43
C PHE A 222 -2.54 12.65 12.63
N ARG A 223 -2.12 13.90 12.88
CA ARG A 223 -0.71 14.23 13.18
C ARG A 223 -0.20 13.37 14.34
N GLN A 224 -0.89 13.37 15.47
CA GLN A 224 -0.43 12.71 16.69
C GLN A 224 -0.40 11.18 16.57
N LYS A 225 -1.45 10.57 16.01
CA LYS A 225 -1.65 9.12 16.05
C LYS A 225 -1.14 8.40 14.79
N VAL A 226 -0.81 9.14 13.73
CA VAL A 226 -0.36 8.59 12.45
C VAL A 226 1.04 9.08 12.12
N LEU A 227 1.20 10.37 11.81
CA LEU A 227 2.49 10.90 11.33
C LEU A 227 3.57 10.84 12.41
N THR A 228 3.27 11.30 13.63
CA THR A 228 4.22 11.25 14.75
C THR A 228 4.57 9.81 15.08
N VAL A 229 3.60 8.89 15.15
CA VAL A 229 3.87 7.47 15.41
C VAL A 229 4.80 6.88 14.36
N ALA A 230 4.57 7.18 13.07
CA ALA A 230 5.40 6.68 11.98
C ALA A 230 6.84 7.22 12.05
N LEU A 231 6.98 8.53 12.25
CA LEU A 231 8.28 9.21 12.23
C LEU A 231 9.13 8.91 13.47
N GLU A 232 8.53 8.78 14.65
CA GLU A 232 9.25 8.37 15.86
C GLU A 232 9.79 6.94 15.74
N GLU A 233 9.03 6.03 15.13
CA GLU A 233 9.54 4.68 14.86
C GLU A 233 10.68 4.71 13.83
N ILE A 234 10.57 5.50 12.75
CA ILE A 234 11.66 5.71 11.78
C ILE A 234 12.92 6.24 12.47
N LYS A 235 12.78 7.25 13.32
CA LYS A 235 13.88 7.83 14.10
C LYS A 235 14.53 6.83 15.04
N SER A 236 13.77 5.89 15.60
CA SER A 236 14.32 4.81 16.44
C SER A 236 15.14 3.78 15.64
N ILE A 237 14.87 3.64 14.34
CA ILE A 237 15.54 2.68 13.45
C ILE A 237 16.81 3.28 12.85
N TYR A 238 16.76 4.56 12.46
CA TYR A 238 17.87 5.27 11.83
C TYR A 238 18.39 6.35 12.78
N LYS A 239 19.55 6.13 13.40
CA LYS A 239 20.05 7.01 14.47
C LYS A 239 20.36 8.44 14.02
N ASP A 240 20.86 8.61 12.79
CA ASP A 240 21.30 9.90 12.25
C ASP A 240 20.25 10.57 11.37
N VAL A 241 18.97 10.29 11.62
CA VAL A 241 17.84 10.87 10.88
C VAL A 241 17.16 11.97 11.69
N SER A 242 16.94 13.10 11.04
CA SER A 242 16.04 14.15 11.49
C SER A 242 14.69 13.98 10.82
N VAL A 243 13.61 14.06 11.61
CA VAL A 243 12.23 13.98 11.12
C VAL A 243 11.45 15.23 11.47
N SER A 244 10.62 15.72 10.54
CA SER A 244 9.83 16.92 10.73
C SER A 244 8.41 16.77 10.19
N ILE A 245 7.46 17.51 10.79
CA ILE A 245 6.08 17.62 10.30
C ILE A 245 5.69 19.10 10.32
N THR A 246 5.54 19.70 9.15
CA THR A 246 5.07 21.08 8.96
C THR A 246 3.61 21.07 8.51
N SER A 247 2.76 21.88 9.14
CA SER A 247 1.34 21.95 8.78
C SER A 247 1.14 22.95 7.63
N ILE A 248 0.45 22.54 6.57
CA ILE A 248 0.00 23.43 5.50
C ILE A 248 -1.37 23.97 5.91
N LYS A 249 -1.54 25.29 5.93
CA LYS A 249 -2.76 25.95 6.42
C LYS A 249 -3.44 26.77 5.35
N ASN A 250 -4.77 26.77 5.36
CA ASN A 250 -5.62 27.74 4.69
C ASN A 250 -6.40 28.51 5.79
N GLY A 251 -5.96 29.75 6.05
CA GLY A 251 -6.38 30.49 7.23
C GLY A 251 -6.07 29.72 8.53
N ARG A 252 -7.10 29.45 9.34
CA ARG A 252 -6.95 28.69 10.59
C ARG A 252 -6.99 27.17 10.40
N LYS A 253 -7.44 26.68 9.23
CA LYS A 253 -7.64 25.26 8.96
C LYS A 253 -6.33 24.64 8.44
N VAL A 254 -5.93 23.52 9.03
CA VAL A 254 -4.85 22.68 8.47
C VAL A 254 -5.43 21.89 7.29
N VAL A 255 -4.86 22.08 6.11
CA VAL A 255 -5.30 21.48 4.84
C VAL A 255 -4.33 20.42 4.31
N GLY A 256 -3.18 20.25 4.95
CA GLY A 256 -2.21 19.23 4.56
C GLY A 256 -0.97 19.24 5.46
N TYR A 257 0.00 18.42 5.09
CA TYR A 257 1.28 18.33 5.77
C TYR A 257 2.43 18.23 4.77
N GLU A 258 3.56 18.76 5.21
CA GLU A 258 4.88 18.48 4.67
C GLU A 258 5.67 17.68 5.71
N VAL A 259 6.22 16.55 5.30
CA VAL A 259 7.00 15.65 6.13
C VAL A 259 8.43 15.58 5.60
N GLY A 260 9.40 15.89 6.46
CA GLY A 260 10.82 15.74 6.15
C GLY A 260 11.40 14.50 6.84
N ILE A 261 12.19 13.71 6.10
CA ILE A 261 13.04 12.64 6.64
C ILE A 261 14.44 12.89 6.07
N ILE A 262 15.30 13.50 6.86
CA ILE A 262 16.58 14.06 6.41
C ILE A 262 17.70 13.43 7.22
N PHE A 263 18.61 12.72 6.56
CA PHE A 263 19.86 12.31 7.19
C PHE A 263 20.77 13.53 7.35
N THR A 264 21.31 13.70 8.54
CA THR A 264 22.37 14.69 8.74
C THR A 264 23.62 14.18 8.04
N ASP A 265 24.16 14.92 7.07
CA ASP A 265 25.52 14.69 6.60
C ASP A 265 26.44 14.92 7.80
N THR A 266 26.82 13.83 8.48
CA THR A 266 28.05 13.82 9.24
C THR A 266 29.15 13.79 8.19
N GLY A 267 29.51 15.00 7.72
CA GLY A 267 30.69 15.20 6.88
C GLY A 267 31.87 14.49 7.53
N LEU A 268 32.30 13.41 6.88
CA LEU A 268 33.59 12.77 7.06
C LEU A 268 34.39 13.01 5.79
#